data_AF-A0A939URK8-F1
#
_entry.id   AF-A0A939URK8-F1
#
_cell.length_a   1.000
_cell.length_b   1.000
_cell.length_c   1.000
_cell.angle_alpha   90.00
_cell.angle_beta   90.00
_cell.angle_gamma   90.00
#
_symmetry.space_group_name_H-M   'P 1'
#
loop_
_entity.id
_entity.type
_entity.pdbx_description
1 polymer ?
#
loop_
_entity_poly.entity_id
_entity_poly.type
_entity_poly.pdbx_seq_one_letter_code
_entity_poly.pdbx_strand_id
1 'polypeptide(L)'
;KEDLFSLVFGALQNDFVRDPKNPFGGWYYKDFSRAKVRVIMLNSADVPYIPAAEGLKYYGQWTYAFRQEQLEWLANKALRFGKKGWGVIIMSHVTFVPAPARPDRTLPINHELVSELVEAFRTGGRGTLRSDREDFRVRVAYNFGHNLSRDYIASFAGHTHNNECDYLGGSPRLIVGNMFNKKHGGYDLVTIDRKRRRIGLMKCLGGETAPEWSRTYAY
;
A
#
# COMPACT_ATOMS: atom_id res chain seq x y z
N LYS A 1 22.82 22.95 7.87
CA LYS A 1 22.66 22.08 6.68
C LYS A 1 21.32 21.39 6.83
N GLU A 2 20.29 21.84 6.12
CA GLU A 2 19.05 21.07 6.00
C GLU A 2 19.34 19.85 5.12
N ASP A 3 18.94 18.66 5.56
CA ASP A 3 19.13 17.44 4.78
C ASP A 3 18.08 17.35 3.66
N LEU A 4 18.44 16.72 2.54
CA LEU A 4 17.61 16.58 1.33
C LEU A 4 16.20 16.03 1.64
N PHE A 5 16.05 15.20 2.66
CA PHE A 5 14.78 14.69 3.17
C PHE A 5 13.89 15.82 3.69
N SER A 6 14.44 16.77 4.43
CA SER A 6 13.70 17.94 4.94
C SER A 6 13.30 18.87 3.80
N LEU A 7 14.14 19.01 2.76
CA LEU A 7 13.85 19.85 1.61
C LEU A 7 12.77 19.28 0.68
N VAL A 8 12.79 17.95 0.44
CA VAL A 8 11.85 17.27 -0.47
C VAL A 8 10.53 16.94 0.23
N PHE A 9 10.56 16.52 1.50
CA PHE A 9 9.37 16.10 2.22
C PHE A 9 8.82 17.15 3.19
N GLY A 10 9.60 18.16 3.57
CA GLY A 10 9.19 19.17 4.55
C GLY A 10 7.91 19.93 4.16
N ALA A 11 7.75 20.29 2.89
CA ALA A 11 6.54 20.96 2.39
C ALA A 11 5.31 20.02 2.33
N LEU A 12 5.53 18.70 2.25
CA LEU A 12 4.46 17.71 2.19
C LEU A 12 4.10 17.14 3.56
N GLN A 13 4.92 17.37 4.59
CA GLN A 13 4.79 16.78 5.93
C GLN A 13 3.46 17.15 6.62
N ASN A 14 2.97 18.36 6.41
CA ASN A 14 1.76 18.86 7.10
C ASN A 14 0.45 18.20 6.63
N ASP A 15 0.44 17.61 5.43
CA ASP A 15 -0.75 17.00 4.84
C ASP A 15 -0.86 15.49 5.10
N PHE A 16 0.20 14.87 5.64
CA PHE A 16 0.24 13.44 5.88
C PHE A 16 -0.02 13.12 7.34
N VAL A 17 -0.98 12.23 7.58
CA VAL A 17 -1.21 11.71 8.93
C VAL A 17 -0.35 10.50 9.16
N ARG A 18 0.58 10.62 10.11
CA ARG A 18 1.52 9.57 10.52
C ARG A 18 1.17 9.01 11.90
N ASP A 19 1.86 7.96 12.29
CA ASP A 19 1.92 7.57 13.69
C ASP A 19 2.93 8.49 14.42
N PRO A 20 2.51 9.29 15.43
CA PRO A 20 3.45 10.11 16.21
C PRO A 20 4.48 9.26 16.98
N LYS A 21 4.18 7.98 17.27
CA LYS A 21 5.15 7.07 17.89
C LYS A 21 6.20 6.55 16.91
N ASN A 22 5.91 6.60 15.60
CA ASN A 22 6.77 6.10 14.53
C ASN A 22 6.86 7.11 13.37
N PRO A 23 7.36 8.34 13.63
CA PRO A 23 7.32 9.43 12.65
C PRO A 23 8.16 9.17 11.39
N PHE A 24 9.12 8.24 11.49
CA PHE A 24 10.03 7.82 10.42
C PHE A 24 9.75 6.40 9.89
N GLY A 25 8.61 5.79 10.24
CA GLY A 25 8.28 4.43 9.80
C GLY A 25 8.12 4.29 8.28
N GLY A 26 7.82 5.38 7.58
CA GLY A 26 7.59 5.37 6.13
C GLY A 26 6.18 4.92 5.73
N TRP A 27 5.25 4.81 6.69
CA TRP A 27 3.82 4.60 6.46
C TRP A 27 3.01 5.80 6.95
N TYR A 28 1.96 6.15 6.20
CA TYR A 28 1.13 7.34 6.44
C TYR A 28 -0.15 7.29 5.61
N TYR A 29 -1.10 8.19 5.87
CA TYR A 29 -2.21 8.40 4.95
C TYR A 29 -2.41 9.88 4.60
N LYS A 30 -3.02 10.14 3.44
CA LYS A 30 -3.55 11.45 3.03
C LYS A 30 -5.03 11.35 2.72
N ASP A 31 -5.79 12.32 3.20
CA ASP A 31 -7.22 12.43 2.93
C ASP A 31 -7.47 13.43 1.80
N PHE A 32 -8.22 12.99 0.79
CA PHE A 32 -8.68 13.82 -0.33
C PHE A 32 -10.17 14.12 -0.13
N SER A 33 -10.47 15.08 0.74
CA SER A 33 -11.84 15.39 1.21
C SER A 33 -12.84 15.65 0.08
N ARG A 34 -12.45 16.33 -1.00
CA ARG A 34 -13.32 16.58 -2.17
C ARG A 34 -13.77 15.28 -2.85
N ALA A 35 -12.89 14.29 -2.92
CA ALA A 35 -13.18 12.97 -3.49
C ALA A 35 -13.74 11.97 -2.45
N LYS A 36 -13.67 12.32 -1.15
CA LYS A 36 -13.91 11.42 -0.01
C LYS A 36 -13.09 10.13 -0.14
N VAL A 37 -11.80 10.26 -0.43
CA VAL A 37 -10.88 9.13 -0.56
C VAL A 37 -9.73 9.30 0.43
N ARG A 38 -9.39 8.23 1.16
CA ARG A 38 -8.15 8.12 1.92
C ARG A 38 -7.18 7.26 1.14
N VAL A 39 -5.98 7.79 0.89
CA VAL A 39 -4.86 7.03 0.34
C VAL A 39 -3.93 6.67 1.49
N ILE A 40 -3.74 5.39 1.73
CA ILE A 40 -2.86 4.84 2.76
C ILE A 40 -1.60 4.33 2.08
N MET A 41 -0.44 4.82 2.47
CA MET A 41 0.86 4.31 2.05
C MET A 41 1.41 3.38 3.14
N LEU A 42 1.67 2.13 2.78
CA LEU A 42 2.33 1.15 3.63
C LEU A 42 3.79 0.99 3.22
N ASN A 43 4.67 0.88 4.21
CA ASN A 43 6.07 0.54 4.01
C ASN A 43 6.19 -0.99 4.00
N SER A 44 6.32 -1.57 2.81
CA SER A 44 6.55 -3.02 2.66
C SER A 44 8.00 -3.43 2.96
N ALA A 45 8.93 -2.48 3.15
CA ALA A 45 10.31 -2.73 3.58
C ALA A 45 10.49 -2.43 5.08
N ASP A 46 9.43 -2.57 5.87
CA ASP A 46 9.43 -2.36 7.32
C ASP A 46 10.05 -3.57 8.03
N VAL A 47 11.38 -3.67 7.98
CA VAL A 47 12.18 -4.74 8.61
C VAL A 47 12.95 -4.20 9.82
N PRO A 48 13.23 -5.03 10.84
CA PRO A 48 13.96 -4.57 12.01
C PRO A 48 15.44 -4.36 11.68
N TYR A 49 16.02 -3.31 12.25
CA TYR A 49 17.44 -3.02 12.15
C TYR A 49 18.20 -3.82 13.21
N ILE A 50 18.64 -5.03 12.85
CA ILE A 50 19.35 -5.94 13.75
C ILE A 50 20.78 -6.13 13.21
N PRO A 51 21.80 -5.63 13.92
CA PRO A 51 23.20 -5.89 13.56
C PRO A 51 23.53 -7.39 13.62
N ALA A 52 24.35 -7.84 12.68
CA ALA A 52 24.93 -9.17 12.59
C ALA A 52 26.43 -9.05 12.27
N ALA A 53 27.17 -10.16 12.37
CA ALA A 53 28.64 -10.15 12.18
C ALA A 53 29.09 -9.56 10.82
N GLU A 54 28.30 -9.76 9.77
CA GLU A 54 28.59 -9.31 8.40
C GLU A 54 27.63 -8.20 7.91
N GLY A 55 27.08 -7.40 8.82
CA GLY A 55 26.21 -6.26 8.48
C GLY A 55 24.84 -6.34 9.17
N LEU A 56 23.76 -6.36 8.39
CA LEU A 56 22.40 -6.45 8.94
C LEU A 56 21.82 -7.84 8.75
N LYS A 57 21.07 -8.32 9.75
CA LYS A 57 20.29 -9.56 9.65
C LYS A 57 19.28 -9.50 8.50
N TYR A 58 18.68 -8.32 8.29
CA TYR A 58 17.72 -8.08 7.21
C TYR A 58 18.10 -6.82 6.43
N TYR A 59 18.07 -6.92 5.10
CA TYR A 59 18.30 -5.82 4.18
C TYR A 59 16.99 -5.46 3.49
N GLY A 60 16.54 -4.21 3.57
CA GLY A 60 15.25 -3.77 3.01
C GLY A 60 15.11 -3.87 1.48
N GLN A 61 16.20 -4.16 0.77
CA GLN A 61 16.17 -4.49 -0.66
C GLN A 61 15.82 -5.97 -0.94
N TRP A 62 16.04 -6.85 0.03
CA TRP A 62 15.90 -8.32 -0.12
C TRP A 62 14.84 -8.91 0.80
N THR A 63 14.53 -8.23 1.90
CA THR A 63 13.54 -8.64 2.88
C THR A 63 12.47 -7.58 3.01
N TYR A 64 11.22 -8.03 2.94
CA TYR A 64 10.04 -7.19 3.03
C TYR A 64 9.16 -7.69 4.16
N ALA A 65 8.52 -6.79 4.88
CA ALA A 65 7.63 -7.15 5.98
C ALA A 65 6.64 -6.02 6.31
N PHE A 66 5.58 -6.39 7.03
CA PHE A 66 4.74 -5.47 7.78
C PHE A 66 4.80 -5.86 9.26
N ARG A 67 5.29 -4.96 10.12
CA ARG A 67 5.51 -5.24 11.55
C ARG A 67 4.38 -4.73 12.43
N GLN A 68 4.46 -5.11 13.70
CA GLN A 68 3.51 -4.82 14.76
C GLN A 68 3.01 -3.37 14.72
N GLU A 69 3.91 -2.39 14.75
CA GLU A 69 3.57 -0.97 14.87
C GLU A 69 2.79 -0.46 13.67
N GLN A 70 3.19 -0.87 12.46
CA GLN A 70 2.51 -0.49 11.23
C GLN A 70 1.12 -1.12 11.13
N LEU A 71 0.96 -2.39 11.52
CA LEU A 71 -0.33 -3.09 11.48
C LEU A 71 -1.28 -2.56 12.57
N GLU A 72 -0.77 -2.25 13.76
CA GLU A 72 -1.50 -1.59 14.84
C GLU A 72 -2.01 -0.22 14.37
N TRP A 73 -1.14 0.59 13.76
CA TRP A 73 -1.52 1.88 13.19
C TRP A 73 -2.56 1.74 12.08
N LEU A 74 -2.41 0.76 11.20
CA LEU A 74 -3.34 0.50 10.11
C LEU A 74 -4.74 0.17 10.66
N ALA A 75 -4.81 -0.78 11.60
CA ALA A 75 -6.05 -1.24 12.20
C ALA A 75 -6.76 -0.17 13.02
N ASN A 76 -6.02 0.51 13.90
CA ASN A 76 -6.58 1.32 14.98
C ASN A 76 -6.50 2.83 14.73
N LYS A 77 -5.90 3.26 13.61
CA LYS A 77 -5.89 4.67 13.18
C LYS A 77 -6.27 4.84 11.71
N ALA A 78 -5.52 4.26 10.78
CA ALA A 78 -5.67 4.56 9.36
C ALA A 78 -6.99 4.04 8.76
N LEU A 79 -7.47 2.88 9.20
CA LEU A 79 -8.76 2.29 8.77
C LEU A 79 -9.94 2.68 9.68
N ARG A 80 -9.79 3.68 10.56
CA ARG A 80 -10.88 4.16 11.42
C ARG A 80 -11.61 5.33 10.75
N PHE A 81 -12.93 5.17 10.57
CA PHE A 81 -13.77 6.16 9.90
C PHE A 81 -14.99 6.53 10.76
N GLY A 82 -14.95 7.74 11.32
CA GLY A 82 -16.09 8.38 12.00
C GLY A 82 -17.04 9.14 11.07
N LYS A 83 -16.90 9.00 9.74
CA LYS A 83 -17.74 9.68 8.73
C LYS A 83 -18.13 8.72 7.61
N LYS A 84 -19.33 8.89 7.04
CA LYS A 84 -19.87 8.08 5.93
C LYS A 84 -19.32 8.50 4.56
N GLY A 85 -19.33 7.58 3.61
CA GLY A 85 -19.07 7.83 2.19
C GLY A 85 -17.60 7.91 1.79
N TRP A 86 -16.68 7.59 2.71
CA TRP A 86 -15.25 7.52 2.42
C TRP A 86 -14.88 6.19 1.76
N GLY A 87 -13.95 6.24 0.82
CA GLY A 87 -13.33 5.05 0.23
C GLY A 87 -11.83 5.01 0.50
N VAL A 88 -11.26 3.82 0.51
CA VAL A 88 -9.85 3.57 0.84
C VAL A 88 -9.09 3.04 -0.36
N ILE A 89 -7.93 3.62 -0.61
CA ILE A 89 -6.89 3.09 -1.49
C ILE A 89 -5.68 2.75 -0.64
N ILE A 90 -5.09 1.57 -0.82
CA ILE A 90 -3.84 1.19 -0.17
C ILE A 90 -2.72 1.13 -1.22
N MET A 91 -1.57 1.69 -0.91
CA MET A 91 -0.39 1.65 -1.76
C MET A 91 0.77 1.04 -0.99
N SER A 92 1.62 0.27 -1.67
CA SER A 92 2.87 -0.27 -1.13
C SER A 92 3.89 -0.47 -2.24
N HIS A 93 5.18 -0.61 -1.90
CA HIS A 93 6.18 -0.95 -2.92
C HIS A 93 5.99 -2.40 -3.38
N VAL A 94 5.99 -3.35 -2.45
CA VAL A 94 5.70 -4.77 -2.69
C VAL A 94 4.25 -5.05 -2.33
N THR A 95 3.54 -5.80 -3.18
CA THR A 95 2.15 -6.19 -2.94
C THR A 95 2.03 -7.02 -1.66
N PHE A 96 0.97 -6.78 -0.89
CA PHE A 96 0.61 -7.62 0.26
C PHE A 96 -0.32 -8.78 -0.12
N VAL A 97 -0.55 -8.96 -1.42
CA VAL A 97 -1.46 -9.95 -1.97
C VAL A 97 -0.68 -10.91 -2.86
N PRO A 98 -0.82 -12.24 -2.65
CA PRO A 98 -0.33 -13.24 -3.59
C PRO A 98 -0.99 -13.11 -4.97
N ALA A 99 -0.19 -13.09 -6.04
CA ALA A 99 -0.72 -13.17 -7.41
C ALA A 99 -0.82 -14.66 -7.79
N PRO A 100 -2.01 -15.22 -8.10
CA PRO A 100 -2.17 -16.64 -8.42
C PRO A 100 -1.31 -17.09 -9.61
N ALA A 101 -1.06 -16.18 -10.56
CA ALA A 101 -0.26 -16.45 -11.74
C ALA A 101 1.26 -16.46 -11.49
N ARG A 102 1.75 -16.04 -10.32
CA ARG A 102 3.19 -15.93 -9.98
C ARG A 102 3.46 -16.28 -8.51
N PRO A 103 3.43 -17.57 -8.15
CA PRO A 103 3.66 -18.04 -6.78
C PRO A 103 5.11 -17.87 -6.29
N ASP A 104 6.05 -17.60 -7.20
CA ASP A 104 7.48 -17.37 -6.94
C ASP A 104 7.80 -15.93 -6.46
N ARG A 105 6.79 -15.06 -6.36
CA ARG A 105 6.98 -13.67 -5.99
C ARG A 105 7.33 -13.52 -4.51
N THR A 106 8.37 -12.73 -4.23
CA THR A 106 8.71 -12.32 -2.86
C THR A 106 7.56 -11.50 -2.27
N LEU A 107 6.79 -12.13 -1.38
CA LEU A 107 5.77 -11.44 -0.60
C LEU A 107 6.36 -10.96 0.72
N PRO A 108 5.92 -9.79 1.24
CA PRO A 108 6.32 -9.36 2.56
C PRO A 108 5.95 -10.39 3.63
N ILE A 109 6.79 -10.54 4.63
CA ILE A 109 6.43 -11.24 5.86
C ILE A 109 5.20 -10.55 6.46
N ASN A 110 4.21 -11.34 6.90
CA ASN A 110 2.92 -10.89 7.40
C ASN A 110 2.01 -10.17 6.36
N HIS A 111 2.24 -10.35 5.05
CA HIS A 111 1.36 -9.81 4.01
C HIS A 111 -0.11 -10.28 4.17
N GLU A 112 -0.30 -11.51 4.62
CA GLU A 112 -1.60 -12.12 4.87
C GLU A 112 -2.40 -11.36 5.94
N LEU A 113 -1.72 -10.76 6.93
CA LEU A 113 -2.37 -9.98 7.98
C LEU A 113 -2.92 -8.65 7.45
N VAL A 114 -2.27 -8.06 6.45
CA VAL A 114 -2.81 -6.88 5.75
C VAL A 114 -4.06 -7.29 4.97
N SER A 115 -4.01 -8.41 4.25
CA SER A 115 -5.17 -8.94 3.52
C SER A 115 -6.36 -9.23 4.47
N GLU A 116 -6.09 -9.84 5.63
CA GLU A 116 -7.09 -10.09 6.67
C GLU A 116 -7.70 -8.78 7.19
N LEU A 117 -6.89 -7.78 7.53
CA LEU A 117 -7.39 -6.48 7.97
C LEU A 117 -8.27 -5.79 6.93
N VAL A 118 -7.89 -5.86 5.65
CA VAL A 118 -8.68 -5.26 4.58
C VAL A 118 -10.04 -5.95 4.46
N GLU A 119 -10.08 -7.27 4.55
CA GLU A 119 -11.35 -8.01 4.50
C GLU A 119 -12.21 -7.76 5.74
N ALA A 120 -11.60 -7.74 6.93
CA ALA A 120 -12.29 -7.35 8.16
C ALA A 120 -12.84 -5.92 8.08
N PHE A 121 -12.10 -4.97 7.51
CA PHE A 121 -12.56 -3.59 7.32
C PHE A 121 -13.80 -3.55 6.42
N ARG A 122 -13.77 -4.25 5.27
CA ARG A 122 -14.87 -4.32 4.31
C ARG A 122 -16.13 -4.90 4.92
N THR A 123 -16.00 -5.97 5.68
CA THR A 123 -17.12 -6.69 6.30
C THR A 123 -17.56 -6.07 7.63
N GLY A 124 -16.77 -5.18 8.23
CA GLY A 124 -16.99 -4.66 9.58
C GLY A 124 -16.65 -5.65 10.68
N GLY A 125 -15.76 -6.61 10.39
CA GLY A 125 -15.31 -7.63 11.32
C GLY A 125 -14.51 -7.08 12.51
N ARG A 126 -14.26 -7.97 13.46
CA ARG A 126 -13.42 -7.75 14.64
C ARG A 126 -12.62 -9.01 14.93
N GLY A 127 -11.46 -8.86 15.53
CA GLY A 127 -10.56 -9.99 15.75
C GLY A 127 -9.22 -9.56 16.30
N THR A 128 -8.23 -10.43 16.15
CA THR A 128 -6.84 -10.16 16.51
C THR A 128 -5.94 -10.77 15.46
N LEU A 129 -5.16 -9.93 14.78
CA LEU A 129 -4.08 -10.39 13.92
C LEU A 129 -3.04 -11.09 14.78
N ARG A 130 -2.47 -12.17 14.26
CA ARG A 130 -1.45 -12.91 14.98
C ARG A 130 -0.38 -13.47 14.03
N SER A 131 0.87 -13.23 14.36
CA SER A 131 2.02 -13.89 13.74
C SER A 131 3.05 -14.16 14.84
N ASP A 132 3.51 -15.40 14.91
CA ASP A 132 4.56 -15.82 15.85
C ASP A 132 5.92 -15.95 15.15
N ARG A 133 6.04 -15.46 13.89
CA ARG A 133 7.29 -15.44 13.11
C ARG A 133 8.32 -14.55 13.79
N GLU A 134 9.49 -15.12 14.13
CA GLU A 134 10.62 -14.54 14.87
C GLU A 134 10.63 -13.00 15.05
N ASP A 135 11.49 -12.26 14.35
CA ASP A 135 11.66 -10.80 14.52
C ASP A 135 10.48 -9.99 13.91
N PHE A 136 9.40 -10.68 13.57
CA PHE A 136 8.22 -10.15 12.88
C PHE A 136 6.92 -10.54 13.61
N ARG A 137 6.99 -10.75 14.92
CA ARG A 137 5.81 -11.08 15.73
C ARG A 137 4.77 -9.97 15.65
N VAL A 138 3.51 -10.38 15.55
CA VAL A 138 2.37 -9.48 15.50
C VAL A 138 1.27 -10.00 16.44
N ARG A 139 0.70 -9.09 17.21
CA ARG A 139 -0.54 -9.26 17.95
C ARG A 139 -1.27 -7.92 18.01
N VAL A 140 -2.28 -7.75 17.16
CA VAL A 140 -3.03 -6.49 17.00
C VAL A 140 -4.52 -6.79 17.07
N ALA A 141 -5.20 -6.23 18.06
CA ALA A 141 -6.66 -6.31 18.12
C ALA A 141 -7.29 -5.26 17.19
N TYR A 142 -8.38 -5.62 16.52
CA TYR A 142 -9.12 -4.71 15.63
C TYR A 142 -10.63 -4.88 15.79
N ASN A 143 -11.39 -3.81 15.55
CA ASN A 143 -12.85 -3.84 15.52
C ASN A 143 -13.41 -2.76 14.58
N PHE A 144 -13.95 -3.16 13.43
CA PHE A 144 -14.52 -2.27 12.43
C PHE A 144 -16.05 -2.18 12.49
N GLY A 145 -16.71 -2.77 13.49
CA GLY A 145 -18.17 -2.80 13.61
C GLY A 145 -18.82 -1.42 13.75
N HIS A 146 -18.07 -0.42 14.24
CA HIS A 146 -18.53 0.96 14.39
C HIS A 146 -18.04 1.91 13.28
N ASN A 147 -17.35 1.39 12.26
CA ASN A 147 -16.90 2.23 11.15
C ASN A 147 -18.10 2.72 10.33
N LEU A 148 -18.18 4.03 10.10
CA LEU A 148 -19.20 4.63 9.24
C LEU A 148 -18.89 4.49 7.74
N SER A 149 -17.66 4.12 7.38
CA SER A 149 -17.25 3.80 6.00
C SER A 149 -16.40 2.54 5.98
N ARG A 150 -16.68 1.67 5.01
CA ARG A 150 -16.03 0.35 4.81
C ARG A 150 -15.73 0.06 3.34
N ASP A 151 -15.71 1.10 2.50
CA ASP A 151 -15.51 0.97 1.06
C ASP A 151 -14.02 0.87 0.74
N TYR A 152 -13.57 -0.34 0.39
CA TYR A 152 -12.23 -0.57 -0.13
C TYR A 152 -12.24 -0.49 -1.65
N ILE A 153 -11.57 0.52 -2.21
CA ILE A 153 -11.56 0.81 -3.64
C ILE A 153 -10.57 -0.11 -4.35
N ALA A 154 -9.29 -0.01 -3.99
CA ALA A 154 -8.21 -0.77 -4.62
C ALA A 154 -6.91 -0.76 -3.81
N SER A 155 -5.99 -1.65 -4.19
CA SER A 155 -4.57 -1.54 -3.84
C SER A 155 -3.70 -1.31 -5.07
N PHE A 156 -2.63 -0.53 -4.89
CA PHE A 156 -1.58 -0.33 -5.88
C PHE A 156 -0.23 -0.80 -5.35
N ALA A 157 0.50 -1.57 -6.16
CA ALA A 157 1.85 -1.99 -5.84
C ALA A 157 2.78 -1.92 -7.05
N GLY A 158 4.10 -1.91 -6.79
CA GLY A 158 5.13 -1.98 -7.83
C GLY A 158 6.00 -3.22 -7.65
N HIS A 159 7.31 -2.99 -7.54
CA HIS A 159 8.37 -3.98 -7.30
C HIS A 159 8.66 -4.95 -8.45
N THR A 160 7.64 -5.56 -9.06
CA THR A 160 7.85 -6.57 -10.11
C THR A 160 8.19 -5.98 -11.47
N HIS A 161 8.03 -4.66 -11.64
CA HIS A 161 8.23 -3.99 -12.92
C HIS A 161 7.39 -4.59 -14.06
N ASN A 162 6.22 -5.12 -13.70
CA ASN A 162 5.26 -5.76 -14.60
C ASN A 162 3.86 -5.21 -14.33
N ASN A 163 3.04 -5.11 -15.38
CA ASN A 163 1.63 -4.73 -15.25
C ASN A 163 0.79 -5.96 -14.96
N GLU A 164 0.14 -5.99 -13.80
CA GLU A 164 -0.73 -7.09 -13.41
C GLU A 164 -1.99 -6.54 -12.73
N CYS A 165 -3.12 -7.20 -12.94
CA CYS A 165 -4.36 -6.91 -12.22
C CYS A 165 -4.95 -8.19 -11.66
N ASP A 166 -5.46 -8.11 -10.45
CA ASP A 166 -6.13 -9.19 -9.73
C ASP A 166 -7.27 -8.62 -8.84
N TYR A 167 -7.99 -9.43 -8.06
CA TYR A 167 -9.12 -8.98 -7.23
C TYR A 167 -9.08 -9.52 -5.79
N LEU A 168 -9.35 -8.67 -4.77
CA LEU A 168 -9.65 -9.06 -3.38
C LEU A 168 -11.13 -8.90 -3.11
N GLY A 169 -11.86 -10.01 -2.91
CA GLY A 169 -13.28 -9.95 -2.57
C GLY A 169 -14.10 -9.10 -3.56
N GLY A 170 -13.74 -9.11 -4.85
CA GLY A 170 -14.39 -8.31 -5.89
C GLY A 170 -13.95 -6.84 -6.00
N SER A 171 -12.96 -6.37 -5.23
CA SER A 171 -12.29 -5.08 -5.49
C SER A 171 -10.97 -5.27 -6.24
N PRO A 172 -10.68 -4.43 -7.25
CA PRO A 172 -9.48 -4.56 -8.06
C PRO A 172 -8.19 -4.30 -7.27
N ARG A 173 -7.14 -5.02 -7.65
CA ARG A 173 -5.76 -4.91 -7.19
C ARG A 173 -4.91 -4.66 -8.42
N LEU A 174 -4.14 -3.59 -8.41
CA LEU A 174 -3.35 -3.19 -9.56
C LEU A 174 -1.87 -3.19 -9.17
N ILE A 175 -1.11 -4.09 -9.76
CA ILE A 175 0.34 -3.99 -9.74
C ILE A 175 0.71 -3.21 -10.99
N VAL A 176 1.19 -1.99 -10.77
CA VAL A 176 1.57 -1.05 -11.82
C VAL A 176 3.05 -1.24 -12.11
N GLY A 177 3.35 -1.67 -13.33
CA GLY A 177 4.67 -1.96 -13.83
C GLY A 177 5.31 -0.72 -14.41
N ASN A 178 5.73 0.19 -13.55
CA ASN A 178 6.56 1.32 -13.96
C ASN A 178 8.01 1.01 -13.59
N MET A 179 8.82 0.70 -14.59
CA MET A 179 10.28 0.79 -14.50
C MET A 179 10.72 1.91 -15.43
N PHE A 180 11.65 2.75 -14.99
CA PHE A 180 12.54 3.45 -15.89
C PHE A 180 13.72 2.53 -16.14
N ASN A 181 13.73 1.81 -17.28
CA ASN A 181 14.99 1.26 -17.78
C ASN A 181 15.40 1.98 -19.07
N LYS A 182 16.67 1.78 -19.46
CA LYS A 182 17.28 2.40 -20.65
C LYS A 182 16.52 2.16 -21.97
N LYS A 183 15.53 1.27 -22.02
CA LYS A 183 14.78 0.94 -23.25
C LYS A 183 13.28 1.23 -23.16
N HIS A 184 12.69 1.22 -21.96
CA HIS A 184 11.26 1.46 -21.74
C HIS A 184 11.07 2.23 -20.42
N GLY A 185 10.64 3.48 -20.55
CA GLY A 185 10.03 4.24 -19.46
C GLY A 185 8.52 4.30 -19.69
N GLY A 186 7.73 4.23 -18.64
CA GLY A 186 6.28 4.33 -18.72
C GLY A 186 5.69 5.08 -17.55
N TYR A 187 4.56 5.73 -17.81
CA TYR A 187 3.71 6.31 -16.78
C TYR A 187 2.35 5.65 -16.87
N ASP A 188 1.82 5.23 -15.74
CA ASP A 188 0.44 4.79 -15.65
C ASP A 188 -0.42 5.91 -15.07
N LEU A 189 -1.48 6.27 -15.79
CA LEU A 189 -2.57 7.09 -15.29
C LEU A 189 -3.72 6.17 -14.87
N VAL A 190 -4.06 6.23 -13.59
CA VAL A 190 -5.20 5.53 -13.02
C VAL A 190 -6.34 6.51 -12.83
N THR A 191 -7.52 6.18 -13.34
CA THR A 191 -8.77 6.90 -13.09
C THR A 191 -9.69 6.07 -12.22
N ILE A 192 -10.37 6.70 -11.26
CA ILE A 192 -11.26 6.02 -10.32
C ILE A 192 -12.64 6.69 -10.39
N ASP A 193 -13.63 5.97 -10.90
CA ASP A 193 -15.04 6.35 -10.85
C ASP A 193 -15.73 5.59 -9.73
N ARG A 194 -15.81 6.23 -8.55
CA ARG A 194 -16.46 5.63 -7.38
C ARG A 194 -17.96 5.42 -7.55
N LYS A 195 -18.64 6.25 -8.34
CA LYS A 195 -20.09 6.12 -8.53
C LYS A 195 -20.42 4.88 -9.35
N ARG A 196 -19.60 4.60 -10.37
CA ARG A 196 -19.75 3.41 -11.22
C ARG A 196 -18.96 2.20 -10.73
N ARG A 197 -18.20 2.35 -9.64
CA ARG A 197 -17.24 1.36 -9.12
C ARG A 197 -16.25 0.88 -10.19
N ARG A 198 -15.73 1.81 -10.99
CA ARG A 198 -14.80 1.50 -12.10
C ARG A 198 -13.41 2.07 -11.86
N ILE A 199 -12.40 1.32 -12.30
CA ILE A 199 -11.01 1.78 -12.36
C ILE A 199 -10.52 1.67 -13.80
N GLY A 200 -10.08 2.80 -14.37
CA GLY A 200 -9.44 2.84 -15.67
C GLY A 200 -7.92 2.90 -15.52
N LEU A 201 -7.19 2.12 -16.32
CA LEU A 201 -5.75 2.23 -16.48
C LEU A 201 -5.42 2.72 -17.89
N MET A 202 -4.69 3.83 -17.97
CA MET A 202 -4.10 4.36 -19.20
C MET A 202 -2.59 4.32 -19.07
N LYS A 203 -1.92 3.74 -20.05
CA LYS A 203 -0.46 3.60 -20.05
C LYS A 203 0.15 4.52 -21.08
N CYS A 204 1.15 5.28 -20.64
CA CYS A 204 2.11 5.95 -21.51
C CYS A 204 3.28 5.00 -21.76
N LEU A 205 3.52 4.64 -23.01
CA LEU A 205 4.76 3.99 -23.44
C LEU A 205 5.68 5.07 -24.02
N GLY A 206 6.85 5.28 -23.41
CA GLY A 206 7.84 6.25 -23.89
C GLY A 206 8.93 5.60 -24.73
N GLY A 207 8.97 5.96 -26.02
CA GLY A 207 10.20 6.01 -26.83
C GLY A 207 10.66 7.47 -26.98
N GLU A 208 11.90 7.71 -27.41
CA GLU A 208 12.65 8.98 -27.30
C GLU A 208 12.02 10.25 -27.91
N THR A 209 10.85 10.20 -28.56
CA THR A 209 10.30 11.36 -29.31
C THR A 209 8.86 11.78 -28.99
N ALA A 210 8.01 10.95 -28.38
CA ALA A 210 6.70 11.38 -27.83
C ALA A 210 6.06 10.30 -26.91
N PRO A 211 5.34 10.71 -25.84
CA PRO A 211 4.55 9.79 -25.03
C PRO A 211 3.29 9.32 -25.77
N GLU A 212 3.18 8.03 -26.09
CA GLU A 212 1.95 7.44 -26.63
C GLU A 212 1.08 6.85 -25.50
N TRP A 213 -0.13 7.38 -25.36
CA TRP A 213 -1.09 6.91 -24.37
C TRP A 213 -2.05 5.89 -24.99
N SER A 214 -2.09 4.69 -24.44
CA SER A 214 -3.10 3.69 -24.78
C SER A 214 -3.95 3.36 -23.55
N ARG A 215 -5.26 3.20 -23.75
CA ARG A 215 -6.14 2.69 -22.70
C ARG A 215 -5.99 1.18 -22.65
N THR A 216 -5.44 0.67 -21.55
CA THR A 216 -5.12 -0.75 -21.45
C THR A 216 -6.24 -1.53 -20.75
N TYR A 217 -6.91 -0.94 -19.73
CA TYR A 217 -7.94 -1.66 -18.98
C TYR A 217 -9.06 -0.78 -18.41
N ALA A 218 -10.24 -1.38 -18.25
CA ALA A 218 -11.34 -0.84 -17.46
C ALA A 218 -11.91 -1.97 -16.58
N TYR A 219 -11.71 -1.85 -15.28
CA TYR A 219 -12.19 -2.77 -14.24
C TYR A 219 -13.42 -2.20 -13.55
#